data_AF-A0A972AHA1-F1
#
_entry.id   AF-A0A972AHA1-F1
#
_cell.length_a   1.000
_cell.length_b   1.000
_cell.length_c   1.000
_cell.angle_alpha   90.00
_cell.angle_beta   90.00
_cell.angle_gamma   90.00
#
_symmetry.space_group_name_H-M   'P 1'
#
loop_
_entity.id
_entity.type
_entity.pdbx_description
1 polymer ?
#
loop_
_entity_poly.entity_id
_entity_poly.type
_entity_poly.pdbx_seq_one_letter_code
_entity_poly.pdbx_strand_id
1 'polypeptide(L)'
;MINNKRILLLAVVLSLLALAAQAGAVPPGELAYAYLNTQSGYLIAGQEVRFEVVLPEDIGHYTYEFTAYYAQDRAADNQFTGVDQLKAQPEPAYAFIPEQPGQYFLEVVIMDADYRSLTLQSEPFYCYEPGSEDDPNTLPGKVVQIARQAEAQGFATQYETALYLHDWLTHNADYDEPMTIHTPEGVLLWGKGVCESYALAYQMLLRQVGIKSQYVTGYSRGQLHAWNLVHLDGEWTFIDPTWNDPVGGGNEGYDYFGMTGSQLARDHDWSYGKQKPPAATASTHNYLINNGWQPFSSLEGMQELLARELTAKNPHIKYTYTGEDRYMDVQYEIKKWLDNNAHIYFAESYSYGGSSYSGTLDVSYGDYADYTFFTDDESFKAAIDGLLKAKTAQIKMYYQGTDRYFDFGITLRRFLTEHAEAYDISSYSYTYYPFHGVAEIAYK
;
A
#
# COMPACT_ATOMS: atom_id res chain seq x y z
N MET A 1 -36.87 -0.10 -79.72
CA MET A 1 -37.05 -1.27 -78.82
C MET A 1 -35.68 -1.88 -78.59
N ILE A 2 -34.95 -1.45 -77.55
CA ILE A 2 -34.78 -2.13 -76.25
C ILE A 2 -34.12 -3.51 -76.48
N ASN A 3 -32.82 -3.78 -76.34
CA ASN A 3 -31.71 -3.39 -75.44
C ASN A 3 -31.67 -4.12 -74.08
N ASN A 4 -30.63 -4.96 -73.96
CA ASN A 4 -29.88 -5.46 -72.79
C ASN A 4 -30.45 -5.25 -71.37
N LYS A 5 -30.48 -6.36 -70.61
CA LYS A 5 -29.84 -6.56 -69.28
C LYS A 5 -30.62 -7.63 -68.49
N ARG A 6 -29.91 -8.67 -68.05
CA ARG A 6 -29.89 -9.18 -66.65
C ARG A 6 -29.18 -10.54 -66.58
N ILE A 7 -27.89 -10.51 -66.90
CA ILE A 7 -26.88 -11.21 -66.11
C ILE A 7 -26.74 -10.34 -64.85
N LEU A 8 -27.40 -10.71 -63.75
CA LEU A 8 -27.16 -10.27 -62.37
C LEU A 8 -28.35 -10.77 -61.53
N LEU A 9 -28.30 -12.00 -61.05
CA LEU A 9 -29.08 -12.42 -59.86
C LEU A 9 -28.55 -13.74 -59.29
N LEU A 10 -27.23 -13.86 -59.15
CA LEU A 10 -26.59 -14.90 -58.34
C LEU A 10 -25.27 -14.38 -57.76
N ALA A 11 -25.31 -13.20 -57.15
CA ALA A 11 -24.16 -12.56 -56.49
C ALA A 11 -24.60 -11.61 -55.36
N VAL A 12 -25.73 -11.89 -54.68
CA VAL A 12 -26.27 -11.01 -53.62
C VAL A 12 -26.60 -11.78 -52.33
N VAL A 13 -26.12 -13.02 -52.16
CA VAL A 13 -26.20 -13.72 -50.85
C VAL A 13 -24.81 -14.05 -50.30
N LEU A 14 -23.73 -13.54 -50.92
CA LEU A 14 -22.35 -13.70 -50.43
C LEU A 14 -21.65 -12.37 -50.09
N SER A 15 -22.43 -11.33 -49.80
CA SER A 15 -21.91 -9.98 -49.51
C SER A 15 -22.72 -9.23 -48.45
N LEU A 16 -23.27 -9.97 -47.47
CA LEU A 16 -23.94 -9.41 -46.29
C LEU A 16 -23.24 -9.75 -44.96
N LEU A 17 -21.97 -10.16 -45.01
CA LEU A 17 -21.11 -10.35 -43.82
C LEU A 17 -19.91 -9.41 -43.79
N ALA A 18 -19.91 -8.34 -44.59
CA ALA A 18 -18.97 -7.25 -44.46
C ALA A 18 -19.76 -5.96 -44.20
N LEU A 19 -19.34 -5.23 -43.17
CA LEU A 19 -19.90 -3.98 -42.64
C LEU A 19 -21.13 -4.14 -41.73
N ALA A 20 -21.00 -4.97 -40.69
CA ALA A 20 -21.20 -4.36 -39.37
C ALA A 20 -19.99 -3.44 -39.18
N ALA A 21 -20.21 -2.14 -39.04
CA ALA A 21 -19.17 -1.22 -38.63
C ALA A 21 -18.66 -1.69 -37.25
N GLN A 22 -17.55 -2.43 -37.22
CA GLN A 22 -16.82 -2.64 -35.98
C GLN A 22 -16.45 -1.23 -35.50
N ALA A 23 -16.88 -0.88 -34.30
CA ALA A 23 -16.28 0.24 -33.58
C ALA A 23 -14.76 0.12 -33.74
N GLY A 24 -14.09 1.19 -34.17
CA GLY A 24 -12.66 1.15 -34.46
C GLY A 24 -11.92 0.55 -33.26
N ALA A 25 -11.05 -0.43 -33.52
CA ALA A 25 -10.24 -1.06 -32.48
C ALA A 25 -9.59 0.03 -31.62
N VAL A 26 -9.56 -0.18 -30.30
CA VAL A 26 -8.91 0.78 -29.39
C VAL A 26 -7.44 0.86 -29.80
N PRO A 27 -6.85 2.05 -30.03
CA PRO A 27 -5.43 2.14 -30.37
C PRO A 27 -4.59 1.46 -29.29
N PRO A 28 -3.55 0.66 -29.63
CA PRO A 28 -2.78 -0.09 -28.63
C PRO A 28 -2.26 0.78 -27.46
N GLY A 29 -1.80 2.00 -27.74
CA GLY A 29 -1.34 2.92 -26.69
C GLY A 29 -2.44 3.41 -25.71
N GLU A 30 -3.71 3.35 -26.12
CA GLU A 30 -4.88 3.80 -25.36
C GLU A 30 -5.53 2.69 -24.53
N LEU A 31 -5.07 1.43 -24.65
CA LEU A 31 -5.61 0.28 -23.91
C LEU A 31 -5.59 0.52 -22.40
N ALA A 32 -6.64 0.10 -21.67
CA ALA A 32 -6.69 0.28 -20.22
C ALA A 32 -5.55 -0.45 -19.50
N TYR A 33 -5.22 -1.66 -19.96
CA TYR A 33 -4.06 -2.45 -19.54
C TYR A 33 -3.53 -3.26 -20.71
N ALA A 34 -2.26 -3.66 -20.63
CA ALA A 34 -1.59 -4.55 -21.56
C ALA A 34 -0.33 -5.07 -20.87
N TYR A 35 -0.28 -6.37 -20.63
CA TYR A 35 0.84 -6.97 -19.89
C TYR A 35 1.15 -8.40 -20.37
N LEU A 36 2.35 -8.86 -20.04
CA LEU A 36 2.82 -10.21 -20.32
C LEU A 36 2.50 -11.12 -19.13
N ASN A 37 1.89 -12.26 -19.42
CA ASN A 37 1.58 -13.29 -18.45
C ASN A 37 2.42 -14.54 -18.72
N THR A 38 3.05 -15.06 -17.67
CA THR A 38 3.73 -16.36 -17.66
C THR A 38 3.61 -16.97 -16.27
N GLN A 39 3.63 -18.30 -16.20
CA GLN A 39 3.69 -19.04 -14.93
C GLN A 39 5.13 -19.23 -14.45
N SER A 40 6.12 -19.01 -15.32
CA SER A 40 7.53 -19.20 -14.98
C SER A 40 8.05 -18.01 -14.16
N GLY A 41 8.64 -18.30 -12.98
CA GLY A 41 9.43 -17.33 -12.22
C GLY A 41 10.88 -17.24 -12.72
N TYR A 42 11.42 -18.36 -13.18
CA TYR A 42 12.76 -18.53 -13.75
C TYR A 42 12.65 -19.48 -14.95
N LEU A 43 13.74 -19.65 -15.69
CA LEU A 43 13.82 -20.57 -16.82
C LEU A 43 14.80 -21.71 -16.52
N ILE A 44 14.61 -22.84 -17.21
CA ILE A 44 15.54 -23.96 -17.21
C ILE A 44 15.91 -24.25 -18.67
N ALA A 45 17.21 -24.33 -18.96
CA ALA A 45 17.68 -24.60 -20.30
C ALA A 45 17.10 -25.93 -20.82
N GLY A 46 16.61 -25.93 -22.06
CA GLY A 46 15.97 -27.09 -22.68
C GLY A 46 14.51 -27.33 -22.28
N GLN A 47 13.91 -26.50 -21.41
CA GLN A 47 12.47 -26.57 -21.08
C GLN A 47 11.68 -25.46 -21.79
N GLU A 48 10.58 -25.82 -22.46
CA GLU A 48 9.72 -24.84 -23.13
C GLU A 48 9.04 -23.92 -22.11
N VAL A 49 9.06 -22.61 -22.39
CA VAL A 49 8.32 -21.59 -21.65
C VAL A 49 7.30 -20.93 -22.58
N ARG A 50 6.14 -20.57 -22.03
CA ARG A 50 5.05 -19.91 -22.76
C ARG A 50 4.68 -18.58 -22.12
N PHE A 51 4.47 -17.58 -22.98
CA PHE A 51 4.05 -16.23 -22.67
C PHE A 51 2.74 -15.92 -23.37
N GLU A 52 1.90 -15.13 -22.71
CA GLU A 52 0.65 -14.63 -23.27
C GLU A 52 0.57 -13.12 -23.09
N VAL A 53 0.09 -12.41 -24.11
CA VAL A 53 -0.28 -11.00 -24.00
C VAL A 53 -1.71 -10.93 -23.49
N VAL A 54 -1.91 -10.24 -22.37
CA VAL A 54 -3.24 -10.07 -21.77
C VAL A 54 -3.71 -8.64 -21.97
N LEU A 55 -4.88 -8.50 -22.61
CA LEU A 55 -5.51 -7.23 -22.96
C LEU A 55 -6.97 -7.20 -22.46
N PRO A 56 -7.66 -6.04 -22.46
CA PRO A 56 -9.09 -5.95 -22.21
C PRO A 56 -9.93 -6.79 -23.19
N GLU A 57 -11.13 -7.20 -22.77
CA GLU A 57 -12.06 -7.93 -23.64
C GLU A 57 -12.62 -7.03 -24.76
N ASP A 58 -12.97 -7.61 -25.92
CA ASP A 58 -13.71 -6.98 -27.03
C ASP A 58 -13.08 -5.72 -27.68
N ILE A 59 -11.77 -5.55 -27.60
CA ILE A 59 -11.04 -4.33 -28.04
C ILE A 59 -10.61 -4.28 -29.51
N GLY A 60 -10.81 -5.36 -30.28
CA GLY A 60 -10.50 -5.43 -31.72
C GLY A 60 -9.46 -6.50 -32.09
N HIS A 61 -8.99 -6.46 -33.33
CA HIS A 61 -8.02 -7.41 -33.88
C HIS A 61 -6.63 -6.78 -33.96
N TYR A 62 -5.66 -7.33 -33.23
CA TYR A 62 -4.25 -6.94 -33.27
C TYR A 62 -3.38 -8.04 -33.87
N THR A 63 -2.17 -7.67 -34.27
CA THR A 63 -1.08 -8.60 -34.52
C THR A 63 0.02 -8.40 -33.49
N TYR A 64 0.77 -9.47 -33.23
CA TYR A 64 1.80 -9.55 -32.21
C TYR A 64 3.09 -10.03 -32.84
N GLU A 65 4.16 -9.28 -32.65
CA GLU A 65 5.52 -9.68 -33.00
C GLU A 65 6.33 -9.83 -31.73
N PHE A 66 6.95 -10.99 -31.53
CA PHE A 66 7.73 -11.31 -30.33
C PHE A 66 9.19 -11.46 -30.67
N THR A 67 10.06 -10.95 -29.80
CA THR A 67 11.51 -11.16 -29.88
C THR A 67 12.04 -11.55 -28.50
N ALA A 68 12.65 -12.73 -28.41
CA ALA A 68 13.39 -13.15 -27.22
C ALA A 68 14.84 -12.69 -27.35
N TYR A 69 15.33 -12.10 -26.27
CA TYR A 69 16.68 -11.59 -26.15
C TYR A 69 17.46 -12.39 -25.11
N TYR A 70 18.77 -12.50 -25.28
CA TYR A 70 19.67 -13.23 -24.40
C TYR A 70 20.96 -12.46 -24.08
N ALA A 71 21.43 -12.58 -22.85
CA ALA A 71 22.76 -12.20 -22.40
C ALA A 71 23.31 -13.27 -21.44
N GLN A 72 24.59 -13.61 -21.57
CA GLN A 72 25.21 -14.63 -20.70
C GLN A 72 25.38 -14.16 -19.25
N ASP A 73 25.84 -12.92 -19.08
CA ASP A 73 25.99 -12.26 -17.79
C ASP A 73 25.77 -10.77 -17.98
N ARG A 74 24.63 -10.24 -17.50
CA ARG A 74 24.28 -8.82 -17.65
C ARG A 74 25.25 -7.89 -16.91
N ALA A 75 25.89 -8.35 -15.84
CA ALA A 75 26.86 -7.52 -15.10
C ALA A 75 28.18 -7.36 -15.89
N ALA A 76 28.51 -8.33 -16.74
CA ALA A 76 29.70 -8.31 -17.60
C ALA A 76 29.40 -7.81 -19.03
N ASP A 77 28.21 -8.09 -19.53
CA ASP A 77 27.75 -7.80 -20.89
C ASP A 77 26.51 -6.91 -20.85
N ASN A 78 26.71 -5.63 -21.13
CA ASN A 78 25.64 -4.63 -21.18
C ASN A 78 24.75 -4.78 -22.44
N GLN A 79 24.92 -5.83 -23.24
CA GLN A 79 24.17 -6.03 -24.47
C GLN A 79 23.43 -7.36 -24.49
N PHE A 80 22.13 -7.25 -24.74
CA PHE A 80 21.31 -8.40 -25.07
C PHE A 80 21.28 -8.58 -26.59
N THR A 81 21.26 -9.84 -27.03
CA THR A 81 21.18 -10.23 -28.45
C THR A 81 19.87 -10.95 -28.72
N GLY A 82 19.21 -10.65 -29.85
CA GLY A 82 18.00 -11.37 -30.26
C GLY A 82 18.35 -12.80 -30.64
N VAL A 83 17.72 -13.78 -29.99
CA VAL A 83 18.00 -15.22 -30.16
C VAL A 83 16.84 -15.99 -30.78
N ASP A 84 15.61 -15.48 -30.65
CA ASP A 84 14.43 -16.03 -31.31
C ASP A 84 13.43 -14.93 -31.64
N GLN A 85 12.68 -15.10 -32.73
CA GLN A 85 11.71 -14.12 -33.19
C GLN A 85 10.49 -14.80 -33.81
N LEU A 86 9.31 -14.42 -33.32
CA LEU A 86 8.04 -14.77 -33.92
C LEU A 86 7.46 -13.55 -34.63
N LYS A 87 7.44 -13.59 -35.96
CA LYS A 87 6.92 -12.51 -36.80
C LYS A 87 5.44 -12.22 -36.50
N ALA A 88 5.03 -10.98 -36.81
CA ALA A 88 3.66 -10.50 -36.66
C ALA A 88 2.59 -11.54 -37.05
N GLN A 89 1.78 -11.93 -36.07
CA GLN A 89 0.70 -12.92 -36.22
C GLN A 89 -0.50 -12.56 -35.31
N PRO A 90 -1.71 -13.11 -35.54
CA PRO A 90 -2.88 -12.78 -34.72
C PRO A 90 -2.92 -13.46 -33.35
N GLU A 91 -2.09 -14.48 -33.11
CA GLU A 91 -2.08 -15.23 -31.86
C GLU A 91 -1.31 -14.44 -30.78
N PRO A 92 -1.94 -14.11 -29.62
CA PRO A 92 -1.33 -13.32 -28.55
C PRO A 92 -0.43 -14.17 -27.65
N ALA A 93 0.22 -15.20 -28.18
CA ALA A 93 1.02 -16.14 -27.43
C ALA A 93 2.35 -16.41 -28.12
N TYR A 94 3.37 -16.65 -27.29
CA TYR A 94 4.73 -16.94 -27.70
C TYR A 94 5.28 -18.07 -26.83
N ALA A 95 5.99 -19.01 -27.45
CA ALA A 95 6.67 -20.07 -26.74
C ALA A 95 8.07 -20.26 -27.34
N PHE A 96 9.05 -20.53 -26.48
CA PHE A 96 10.41 -20.82 -26.90
C PHE A 96 11.10 -21.75 -25.89
N ILE A 97 12.21 -22.34 -26.31
CA ILE A 97 13.06 -23.18 -25.48
C ILE A 97 14.40 -22.45 -25.30
N PRO A 98 14.76 -21.99 -24.09
CA PRO A 98 16.07 -21.38 -23.85
C PRO A 98 17.16 -22.45 -23.98
N GLU A 99 18.17 -22.18 -24.79
CA GLU A 99 19.21 -23.17 -25.11
C GLU A 99 20.30 -23.28 -24.03
N GLN A 100 20.54 -22.21 -23.26
CA GLN A 100 21.65 -22.13 -22.32
C GLN A 100 21.30 -21.27 -21.09
N PRO A 101 21.99 -21.47 -19.95
CA PRO A 101 21.87 -20.59 -18.80
C PRO A 101 22.30 -19.15 -19.10
N GLY A 102 21.75 -18.20 -18.36
CA GLY A 102 22.00 -16.77 -18.53
C GLY A 102 20.74 -15.96 -18.24
N GLN A 103 20.59 -14.81 -18.89
CA GLN A 103 19.41 -13.96 -18.75
C GLN A 103 18.69 -13.85 -20.09
N TYR A 104 17.36 -13.91 -20.02
CA TYR A 104 16.48 -13.69 -21.15
C TYR A 104 15.50 -12.57 -20.84
N PHE A 105 15.04 -11.85 -21.85
CA PHE A 105 13.81 -11.06 -21.72
C PHE A 105 13.03 -11.12 -23.03
N LEU A 106 11.73 -10.82 -22.94
CA LEU A 106 10.82 -10.81 -24.07
C LEU A 106 10.39 -9.38 -24.38
N GLU A 107 10.47 -9.02 -25.66
CA GLU A 107 9.79 -7.85 -26.19
C GLU A 107 8.60 -8.31 -27.06
N VAL A 108 7.47 -7.64 -26.93
CA VAL A 108 6.34 -7.81 -27.85
C VAL A 108 5.90 -6.45 -28.39
N VAL A 109 5.72 -6.39 -29.72
CA VAL A 109 5.09 -5.26 -30.40
C VAL A 109 3.67 -5.65 -30.77
N ILE A 110 2.70 -4.94 -30.18
CA ILE A 110 1.27 -5.08 -30.46
C ILE A 110 0.92 -4.03 -31.50
N MET A 111 0.34 -4.44 -32.64
CA MET A 111 0.00 -3.54 -33.75
C MET A 111 -1.46 -3.68 -34.15
N ASP A 112 -2.10 -2.56 -34.47
CA ASP A 112 -3.40 -2.56 -35.12
C ASP A 112 -3.29 -2.46 -36.65
N ALA A 113 -4.44 -2.46 -37.34
CA ALA A 113 -4.51 -2.38 -38.79
C ALA A 113 -4.01 -1.04 -39.38
N ASP A 114 -3.92 0.01 -38.55
CA ASP A 114 -3.41 1.33 -38.94
C ASP A 114 -1.92 1.50 -38.62
N TYR A 115 -1.23 0.41 -38.22
CA TYR A 115 0.18 0.39 -37.81
C TYR A 115 0.50 1.26 -36.59
N ARG A 116 -0.51 1.57 -35.76
CA ARG A 116 -0.26 2.11 -34.42
C ARG A 116 0.20 0.96 -33.54
N SER A 117 1.15 1.22 -32.66
CA SER A 117 1.76 0.17 -31.85
C SER A 117 1.90 0.51 -30.37
N LEU A 118 1.98 -0.56 -29.57
CA LEU A 118 2.43 -0.55 -28.18
C LEU A 118 3.51 -1.63 -28.04
N THR A 119 4.66 -1.26 -27.48
CA THR A 119 5.71 -2.22 -27.15
C THR A 119 5.65 -2.53 -25.65
N LEU A 120 5.59 -3.82 -25.31
CA LEU A 120 5.75 -4.30 -23.94
C LEU A 120 7.10 -5.00 -23.81
N GLN A 121 7.71 -4.91 -22.64
CA GLN A 121 8.93 -5.64 -22.29
C GLN A 121 8.73 -6.36 -20.96
N SER A 122 9.17 -7.61 -20.88
CA SER A 122 9.17 -8.37 -19.64
C SER A 122 10.29 -7.92 -18.68
N GLU A 123 10.16 -8.34 -17.44
CA GLU A 123 11.28 -8.50 -16.51
C GLU A 123 12.39 -9.40 -17.11
N PRO A 124 13.64 -9.33 -16.58
CA PRO A 124 14.65 -10.33 -16.87
C PRO A 124 14.26 -11.69 -16.26
N PHE A 125 14.32 -12.73 -17.09
CA PHE A 125 14.21 -14.11 -16.67
C PHE A 125 15.60 -14.73 -16.55
N TYR A 126 15.89 -15.29 -15.37
CA TYR A 126 17.14 -15.99 -15.11
C TYR A 126 16.99 -17.46 -15.50
N CYS A 127 17.85 -17.93 -16.39
CA CYS A 127 17.87 -19.28 -16.92
C CYS A 127 18.99 -20.09 -16.26
N TYR A 128 18.65 -21.28 -15.78
CA TYR A 128 19.56 -22.18 -15.06
C TYR A 128 19.67 -23.55 -15.75
N GLU A 129 20.65 -24.33 -15.30
CA GLU A 129 20.87 -25.69 -15.80
C GLU A 129 19.74 -26.64 -15.37
N PRO A 130 19.41 -27.68 -16.17
CA PRO A 130 18.53 -28.76 -15.76
C PRO A 130 18.95 -29.37 -14.42
N GLY A 131 17.97 -29.57 -13.53
CA GLY A 131 18.21 -30.13 -12.18
C GLY A 131 18.55 -29.10 -11.12
N SER A 132 18.69 -27.81 -11.46
CA SER A 132 18.91 -26.74 -10.45
C SER A 132 17.79 -26.70 -9.40
N GLU A 133 16.56 -27.02 -9.79
CA GLU A 133 15.39 -27.06 -8.91
C GLU A 133 15.51 -28.06 -7.74
N ASP A 134 16.42 -29.03 -7.83
CA ASP A 134 16.66 -30.04 -6.80
C ASP A 134 17.69 -29.57 -5.74
N ASP A 135 18.46 -28.51 -6.00
CA ASP A 135 19.48 -27.98 -5.09
C ASP A 135 19.03 -26.66 -4.44
N PRO A 136 18.76 -26.62 -3.11
CA PRO A 136 18.30 -25.42 -2.40
C PRO A 136 19.34 -24.30 -2.30
N ASN A 137 20.58 -24.51 -2.77
CA ASN A 137 21.60 -23.48 -2.89
C ASN A 137 21.60 -22.77 -4.26
N THR A 138 20.79 -23.25 -5.20
CA THR A 138 20.50 -22.53 -6.43
C THR A 138 19.23 -21.68 -6.24
N LEU A 139 19.06 -20.67 -7.08
CA LEU A 139 17.84 -19.85 -7.04
C LEU A 139 16.57 -20.68 -7.30
N PRO A 140 16.48 -21.50 -8.36
CA PRO A 140 15.30 -22.36 -8.58
C PRO A 140 14.99 -23.26 -7.38
N GLY A 141 15.99 -23.98 -6.84
CA GLY A 141 15.76 -24.88 -5.73
C GLY A 141 15.36 -24.17 -4.44
N LYS A 142 15.87 -22.96 -4.20
CA LYS A 142 15.44 -22.11 -3.08
C LYS A 142 13.98 -21.64 -3.25
N VAL A 143 13.59 -21.22 -4.44
CA VAL A 143 12.20 -20.83 -4.76
C VAL A 143 11.25 -22.01 -4.52
N VAL A 144 11.58 -23.20 -5.04
CA VAL A 144 10.81 -24.43 -4.81
C VAL A 144 10.74 -24.79 -3.33
N GLN A 145 11.85 -24.67 -2.59
CA GLN A 145 11.90 -24.93 -1.16
C GLN A 145 10.91 -24.05 -0.38
N ILE A 146 10.94 -22.73 -0.59
CA ILE A 146 10.10 -21.77 0.12
C ILE A 146 8.64 -21.93 -0.28
N ALA A 147 8.35 -22.12 -1.58
CA ALA A 147 7.00 -22.37 -2.06
C ALA A 147 6.37 -23.60 -1.41
N ARG A 148 7.11 -24.71 -1.30
CA ARG A 148 6.64 -25.91 -0.58
C ARG A 148 6.37 -25.64 0.91
N GLN A 149 7.14 -24.76 1.55
CA GLN A 149 6.88 -24.37 2.94
C GLN A 149 5.59 -23.58 3.07
N ALA A 150 5.29 -22.70 2.11
CA ALA A 150 4.04 -21.94 2.05
C ALA A 150 2.83 -22.87 1.80
N GLU A 151 2.93 -23.77 0.81
CA GLU A 151 1.89 -24.76 0.50
C GLU A 151 1.60 -25.68 1.71
N ALA A 152 2.63 -26.06 2.45
CA ALA A 152 2.50 -26.91 3.65
C ALA A 152 1.71 -26.23 4.79
N GLN A 153 1.57 -24.90 4.78
CA GLN A 153 0.72 -24.20 5.77
C GLN A 153 -0.77 -24.48 5.54
N GLY A 154 -1.19 -24.83 4.32
CA GLY A 154 -2.58 -25.14 4.00
C GLY A 154 -3.53 -23.94 4.13
N PHE A 155 -3.05 -22.73 3.78
CA PHE A 155 -3.85 -21.51 3.80
C PHE A 155 -5.11 -21.61 2.93
N ALA A 156 -6.17 -20.91 3.32
CA ALA A 156 -7.45 -20.96 2.63
C ALA A 156 -7.53 -19.98 1.46
N THR A 157 -6.73 -18.91 1.50
CA THR A 157 -6.77 -17.79 0.55
C THR A 157 -5.42 -17.52 -0.10
N GLN A 158 -5.43 -16.90 -1.29
CA GLN A 158 -4.20 -16.43 -1.93
C GLN A 158 -3.57 -15.31 -1.11
N TYR A 159 -4.37 -14.46 -0.46
CA TYR A 159 -3.91 -13.44 0.47
C TYR A 159 -2.97 -13.99 1.56
N GLU A 160 -3.39 -15.02 2.29
CA GLU A 160 -2.58 -15.62 3.36
C GLU A 160 -1.27 -16.23 2.83
N THR A 161 -1.33 -16.87 1.66
CA THR A 161 -0.14 -17.44 1.00
C THR A 161 0.84 -16.36 0.57
N ALA A 162 0.34 -15.28 -0.05
CA ALA A 162 1.15 -14.14 -0.46
C ALA A 162 1.79 -13.44 0.76
N LEU A 163 1.02 -13.25 1.84
CA LEU A 163 1.52 -12.68 3.09
C LEU A 163 2.64 -13.52 3.70
N TYR A 164 2.49 -14.85 3.74
CA TYR A 164 3.55 -15.74 4.21
C TYR A 164 4.85 -15.59 3.40
N LEU A 165 4.75 -15.51 2.08
CA LEU A 165 5.91 -15.35 1.20
C LEU A 165 6.55 -13.96 1.33
N HIS A 166 5.73 -12.93 1.52
CA HIS A 166 6.19 -11.58 1.84
C HIS A 166 6.99 -11.58 3.16
N ASP A 167 6.41 -12.13 4.22
CA ASP A 167 7.03 -12.19 5.55
C ASP A 167 8.30 -13.02 5.54
N TRP A 168 8.36 -14.07 4.71
CA TRP A 168 9.60 -14.80 4.52
C TRP A 168 10.70 -13.89 3.99
N LEU A 169 10.42 -13.07 2.96
CA LEU A 169 11.41 -12.17 2.39
C LEU A 169 11.87 -11.10 3.38
N THR A 170 10.93 -10.37 3.98
CA THR A 170 11.23 -9.24 4.87
C THR A 170 11.93 -9.68 6.16
N HIS A 171 11.71 -10.90 6.65
CA HIS A 171 12.41 -11.42 7.83
C HIS A 171 13.76 -12.09 7.53
N ASN A 172 14.10 -12.35 6.26
CA ASN A 172 15.32 -13.10 5.88
C ASN A 172 16.28 -12.30 4.99
N ALA A 173 15.98 -11.03 4.72
CA ALA A 173 16.82 -10.13 3.94
C ALA A 173 17.00 -8.79 4.64
N ASP A 174 17.95 -8.01 4.14
CA ASP A 174 18.20 -6.62 4.55
C ASP A 174 18.56 -5.81 3.29
N TYR A 175 18.23 -4.53 3.32
CA TYR A 175 18.46 -3.66 2.18
C TYR A 175 19.97 -3.49 1.91
N ASP A 176 20.38 -3.71 0.67
CA ASP A 176 21.76 -3.44 0.24
C ASP A 176 21.94 -1.92 0.01
N GLU A 177 22.22 -1.17 1.07
CA GLU A 177 22.43 0.29 1.01
C GLU A 177 23.49 0.75 -0.01
N PRO A 178 24.60 0.01 -0.25
CA PRO A 178 25.51 0.26 -1.37
C PRO A 178 24.88 0.20 -2.77
N MET A 179 23.68 -0.38 -2.89
CA MET A 179 22.90 -0.55 -4.12
C MET A 179 23.59 -1.35 -5.22
N THR A 180 24.19 -2.48 -4.83
CA THR A 180 25.01 -3.33 -5.70
C THR A 180 24.37 -4.66 -6.06
N ILE A 181 23.45 -5.17 -5.23
CA ILE A 181 22.85 -6.50 -5.39
C ILE A 181 21.42 -6.38 -5.93
N HIS A 182 21.27 -6.51 -7.25
CA HIS A 182 19.99 -6.34 -7.97
C HIS A 182 19.33 -7.67 -8.33
N THR A 183 20.06 -8.79 -8.30
CA THR A 183 19.53 -10.09 -8.71
C THR A 183 18.74 -10.77 -7.58
N PRO A 184 17.73 -11.60 -7.88
CA PRO A 184 16.88 -12.22 -6.86
C PRO A 184 17.64 -13.21 -5.94
N GLU A 185 18.82 -13.70 -6.33
CA GLU A 185 19.72 -14.45 -5.43
C GLU A 185 20.08 -13.64 -4.18
N GLY A 186 20.15 -12.32 -4.30
CA GLY A 186 20.46 -11.41 -3.21
C GLY A 186 19.62 -11.69 -1.98
N VAL A 187 18.30 -11.53 -2.09
CA VAL A 187 17.38 -11.74 -0.96
C VAL A 187 17.11 -13.23 -0.70
N LEU A 188 17.08 -14.09 -1.72
CA LEU A 188 16.71 -15.50 -1.55
C LEU A 188 17.85 -16.37 -0.98
N LEU A 189 19.11 -16.05 -1.31
CA LEU A 189 20.27 -16.86 -0.94
C LEU A 189 21.24 -16.12 -0.03
N TRP A 190 21.46 -14.82 -0.24
CA TRP A 190 22.50 -14.05 0.46
C TRP A 190 21.96 -13.18 1.59
N GLY A 191 20.63 -13.02 1.69
CA GLY A 191 19.95 -12.18 2.66
C GLY A 191 20.22 -10.68 2.49
N LYS A 192 20.60 -10.23 1.28
CA LYS A 192 20.82 -8.82 0.96
C LYS A 192 20.47 -8.48 -0.48
N GLY A 193 19.71 -7.41 -0.70
CA GLY A 193 19.36 -6.95 -2.04
C GLY A 193 18.76 -5.55 -2.08
N VAL A 194 18.63 -4.97 -3.27
CA VAL A 194 17.84 -3.74 -3.48
C VAL A 194 16.43 -4.07 -3.97
N CYS A 195 15.62 -3.03 -4.22
CA CYS A 195 14.24 -3.16 -4.68
C CYS A 195 14.03 -4.10 -5.88
N GLU A 196 14.92 -4.09 -6.88
CA GLU A 196 14.87 -5.06 -8.01
C GLU A 196 14.98 -6.51 -7.52
N SER A 197 15.88 -6.79 -6.56
CA SER A 197 16.06 -8.12 -5.97
C SER A 197 14.81 -8.59 -5.22
N TYR A 198 14.23 -7.73 -4.37
CA TYR A 198 13.00 -8.03 -3.62
C TYR A 198 11.82 -8.29 -4.55
N ALA A 199 11.58 -7.40 -5.52
CA ALA A 199 10.41 -7.49 -6.39
C ALA A 199 10.47 -8.70 -7.35
N LEU A 200 11.66 -9.04 -7.86
CA LEU A 200 11.85 -10.24 -8.68
C LEU A 200 11.70 -11.51 -7.84
N ALA A 201 12.32 -11.57 -6.67
CA ALA A 201 12.21 -12.73 -5.77
C ALA A 201 10.77 -12.98 -5.32
N TYR A 202 10.04 -11.93 -4.94
CA TYR A 202 8.65 -12.07 -4.53
C TYR A 202 7.77 -12.54 -5.68
N GLN A 203 7.96 -12.00 -6.89
CA GLN A 203 7.27 -12.49 -8.08
C GLN A 203 7.56 -13.97 -8.36
N MET A 204 8.82 -14.40 -8.25
CA MET A 204 9.20 -15.81 -8.45
C MET A 204 8.49 -16.73 -7.46
N LEU A 205 8.46 -16.36 -6.17
CA LEU A 205 7.77 -17.11 -5.13
C LEU A 205 6.26 -17.18 -5.37
N LEU A 206 5.63 -16.06 -5.71
CA LEU A 206 4.19 -15.98 -6.01
C LEU A 206 3.82 -16.87 -7.21
N ARG A 207 4.59 -16.78 -8.30
CA ARG A 207 4.35 -17.61 -9.49
C ARG A 207 4.54 -19.09 -9.23
N GLN A 208 5.52 -19.46 -8.40
CA GLN A 208 5.75 -20.85 -8.01
C GLN A 208 4.54 -21.48 -7.30
N VAL A 209 3.78 -20.69 -6.53
CA VAL A 209 2.54 -21.13 -5.87
C VAL A 209 1.28 -20.83 -6.71
N GLY A 210 1.43 -20.46 -7.98
CA GLY A 210 0.33 -20.22 -8.91
C GLY A 210 -0.42 -18.88 -8.72
N ILE A 211 0.15 -17.93 -7.98
CA ILE A 211 -0.40 -16.59 -7.82
C ILE A 211 0.12 -15.69 -8.95
N LYS A 212 -0.80 -15.11 -9.73
CA LYS A 212 -0.44 -14.19 -10.82
C LYS A 212 0.13 -12.90 -10.26
N SER A 213 1.23 -12.44 -10.83
CA SER A 213 1.89 -11.20 -10.42
C SER A 213 2.63 -10.55 -11.58
N GLN A 214 2.80 -9.24 -11.48
CA GLN A 214 3.52 -8.39 -12.43
C GLN A 214 4.65 -7.67 -11.71
N TYR A 215 5.81 -7.63 -12.37
CA TYR A 215 6.95 -6.84 -11.94
C TYR A 215 6.73 -5.42 -12.44
N VAL A 216 6.68 -4.46 -11.52
CA VAL A 216 6.38 -3.06 -11.82
C VAL A 216 7.61 -2.23 -11.53
N THR A 217 7.97 -1.39 -12.47
CA THR A 217 9.09 -0.44 -12.34
C THR A 217 8.61 0.98 -12.53
N GLY A 218 9.32 1.89 -11.89
CA GLY A 218 9.01 3.30 -11.95
C GLY A 218 9.87 4.09 -11.00
N TYR A 219 9.27 5.09 -10.37
CA TYR A 219 9.92 5.93 -9.38
C TYR A 219 9.19 5.84 -8.05
N SER A 220 9.94 5.74 -6.95
CA SER A 220 9.44 5.96 -5.59
C SER A 220 10.19 7.11 -4.96
N ARG A 221 9.47 8.15 -4.51
CA ARG A 221 10.05 9.40 -3.97
C ARG A 221 11.17 10.00 -4.84
N GLY A 222 11.03 9.86 -6.16
CA GLY A 222 11.97 10.39 -7.16
C GLY A 222 13.20 9.51 -7.45
N GLN A 223 13.31 8.33 -6.84
CA GLN A 223 14.36 7.34 -7.14
C GLN A 223 13.79 6.18 -7.96
N LEU A 224 14.60 5.59 -8.84
CA LEU A 224 14.21 4.38 -9.56
C LEU A 224 13.86 3.29 -8.53
N HIS A 225 12.74 2.61 -8.76
CA HIS A 225 12.22 1.64 -7.81
C HIS A 225 11.45 0.52 -8.52
N ALA A 226 11.33 -0.62 -7.84
CA ALA A 226 10.62 -1.80 -8.33
C ALA A 226 9.79 -2.45 -7.22
N TRP A 227 8.60 -2.93 -7.58
CA TRP A 227 7.62 -3.54 -6.69
C TRP A 227 6.70 -4.48 -7.47
N ASN A 228 5.62 -4.97 -6.85
CA ASN A 228 4.73 -5.95 -7.46
C ASN A 228 3.28 -5.50 -7.52
N LEU A 229 2.61 -5.86 -8.61
CA LEU A 229 1.15 -5.94 -8.67
C LEU A 229 0.76 -7.43 -8.62
N VAL A 230 -0.10 -7.80 -7.68
CA VAL A 230 -0.43 -9.20 -7.36
C VAL A 230 -1.93 -9.41 -7.46
N HIS A 231 -2.36 -10.50 -8.08
CA HIS A 231 -3.76 -10.85 -8.23
C HIS A 231 -4.16 -11.84 -7.13
N LEU A 232 -4.81 -11.33 -6.09
CA LEU A 232 -5.22 -12.10 -4.92
C LEU A 232 -6.74 -12.25 -4.94
N ASP A 233 -7.21 -13.50 -4.85
CA ASP A 233 -8.61 -13.86 -4.59
C ASP A 233 -9.63 -13.16 -5.54
N GLY A 234 -9.20 -12.88 -6.79
CA GLY A 234 -10.01 -12.26 -7.83
C GLY A 234 -9.73 -10.78 -8.09
N GLU A 235 -8.85 -10.13 -7.33
CA GLU A 235 -8.60 -8.69 -7.42
C GLU A 235 -7.11 -8.38 -7.49
N TRP A 236 -6.77 -7.34 -8.26
CA TRP A 236 -5.40 -6.82 -8.34
C TRP A 236 -5.11 -5.87 -7.17
N THR A 237 -3.94 -6.04 -6.55
CA THR A 237 -3.46 -5.18 -5.47
C THR A 237 -1.96 -4.97 -5.55
N PHE A 238 -1.48 -3.81 -5.12
CA PHE A 238 -0.05 -3.53 -5.08
C PHE A 238 0.58 -4.02 -3.77
N ILE A 239 1.77 -4.59 -3.89
CA ILE A 239 2.59 -5.03 -2.77
C ILE A 239 4.03 -4.57 -3.00
N ASP A 240 4.62 -3.90 -2.02
CA ASP A 240 6.04 -3.52 -2.03
C ASP A 240 6.76 -4.12 -0.82
N PRO A 241 7.44 -5.27 -0.99
CA PRO A 241 8.20 -5.88 0.10
C PRO A 241 9.37 -5.02 0.58
N THR A 242 9.96 -4.21 -0.31
CA THR A 242 11.13 -3.39 0.02
C THR A 242 10.77 -2.28 0.99
N TRP A 243 9.63 -1.61 0.77
CA TRP A 243 9.17 -0.55 1.67
C TRP A 243 8.57 -1.06 2.98
N ASN A 244 8.28 -2.37 3.05
CA ASN A 244 7.87 -3.06 4.27
C ASN A 244 9.07 -3.62 5.06
N ASP A 245 10.28 -3.60 4.50
CA ASP A 245 11.50 -4.07 5.17
C ASP A 245 12.32 -2.90 5.74
N PRO A 246 12.40 -2.72 7.07
CA PRO A 246 13.24 -1.69 7.67
C PRO A 246 14.73 -2.05 7.55
N VAL A 247 15.57 -1.07 7.21
CA VAL A 247 17.02 -1.25 7.20
C VAL A 247 17.51 -1.74 8.58
N GLY A 248 18.22 -2.87 8.59
CA GLY A 248 18.71 -3.52 9.81
C GLY A 248 17.72 -4.49 10.50
N GLY A 249 16.50 -4.64 9.96
CA GLY A 249 15.50 -5.62 10.38
C GLY A 249 14.83 -5.36 11.75
N GLY A 250 13.89 -6.24 12.10
CA GLY A 250 13.29 -6.36 13.44
C GLY A 250 12.07 -5.47 13.72
N ASN A 251 11.56 -4.75 12.70
CA ASN A 251 10.33 -3.95 12.76
C ASN A 251 9.61 -3.93 11.40
N GLU A 252 9.51 -5.10 10.77
CA GLU A 252 8.92 -5.30 9.46
C GLU A 252 7.49 -4.72 9.42
N GLY A 253 7.27 -3.86 8.43
CA GLY A 253 6.04 -3.10 8.23
C GLY A 253 5.07 -3.80 7.26
N TYR A 254 3.89 -3.21 7.13
CA TYR A 254 2.84 -3.69 6.24
C TYR A 254 2.08 -2.56 5.54
N ASP A 255 2.63 -1.33 5.62
CA ASP A 255 2.02 -0.13 5.02
C ASP A 255 1.83 -0.27 3.51
N TYR A 256 2.65 -1.08 2.86
CA TYR A 256 2.62 -1.32 1.41
C TYR A 256 2.11 -2.71 1.05
N PHE A 257 1.42 -3.43 1.96
CA PHE A 257 0.79 -4.71 1.64
C PHE A 257 -0.71 -4.52 1.33
N GLY A 258 -1.08 -4.71 0.06
CA GLY A 258 -2.48 -4.69 -0.37
C GLY A 258 -2.99 -3.29 -0.67
N MET A 259 -2.22 -2.53 -1.44
CA MET A 259 -2.50 -1.13 -1.76
C MET A 259 -3.34 -0.99 -3.02
N THR A 260 -4.25 -0.01 -3.04
CA THR A 260 -4.86 0.46 -4.29
C THR A 260 -3.85 1.30 -5.07
N GLY A 261 -4.11 1.50 -6.37
CA GLY A 261 -3.32 2.40 -7.20
C GLY A 261 -3.32 3.85 -6.67
N SER A 262 -4.46 4.35 -6.19
CA SER A 262 -4.53 5.72 -5.65
C SER A 262 -3.71 5.90 -4.37
N GLN A 263 -3.69 4.89 -3.48
CA GLN A 263 -2.90 4.95 -2.26
C GLN A 263 -1.39 4.83 -2.55
N LEU A 264 -0.99 3.95 -3.47
CA LEU A 264 0.41 3.77 -3.86
C LEU A 264 0.94 4.99 -4.65
N ALA A 265 0.10 5.63 -5.47
CA ALA A 265 0.45 6.80 -6.27
C ALA A 265 0.84 8.04 -5.45
N ARG A 266 0.68 8.02 -4.12
CA ARG A 266 1.15 9.09 -3.23
C ARG A 266 2.66 9.28 -3.34
N ASP A 267 3.40 8.18 -3.43
CA ASP A 267 4.87 8.19 -3.48
C ASP A 267 5.47 7.33 -4.58
N HIS A 268 4.69 6.50 -5.28
CA HIS A 268 5.13 5.72 -6.45
C HIS A 268 4.54 6.25 -7.77
N ASP A 269 5.33 6.16 -8.84
CA ASP A 269 4.92 6.51 -10.21
C ASP A 269 5.44 5.45 -11.18
N TRP A 270 4.51 4.71 -11.81
CA TRP A 270 4.80 3.68 -12.83
C TRP A 270 4.36 4.09 -14.24
N SER A 271 4.10 5.37 -14.47
CA SER A 271 3.66 5.87 -15.79
C SER A 271 4.68 5.66 -16.91
N TYR A 272 5.95 5.44 -16.56
CA TYR A 272 7.05 5.13 -17.49
C TYR A 272 7.38 3.63 -17.59
N GLY A 273 6.61 2.78 -16.91
CA GLY A 273 6.80 1.33 -16.92
C GLY A 273 6.77 0.74 -18.33
N LYS A 274 7.48 -0.38 -18.52
CA LYS A 274 7.49 -1.12 -19.80
C LYS A 274 6.31 -2.07 -19.96
N GLN A 275 5.43 -2.09 -18.96
CA GLN A 275 4.16 -2.81 -18.95
C GLN A 275 3.05 -1.83 -18.57
N LYS A 276 1.82 -2.11 -18.99
CA LYS A 276 0.63 -1.33 -18.60
C LYS A 276 -0.23 -2.18 -17.66
N PRO A 277 0.08 -2.20 -16.35
CA PRO A 277 -0.55 -3.11 -15.40
C PRO A 277 -2.06 -2.81 -15.26
N PRO A 278 -2.88 -3.82 -14.92
CA PRO A 278 -4.27 -3.60 -14.53
C PRO A 278 -4.42 -2.65 -13.34
N ALA A 279 -5.59 -2.02 -13.23
CA ALA A 279 -5.90 -1.16 -12.09
C ALA A 279 -6.15 -1.97 -10.81
N ALA A 280 -5.59 -1.50 -9.69
CA ALA A 280 -5.89 -1.98 -8.35
C ALA A 280 -6.80 -0.96 -7.64
N THR A 281 -8.07 -1.29 -7.40
CA THR A 281 -9.05 -0.36 -6.84
C THR A 281 -9.66 -0.83 -5.52
N ALA A 282 -9.59 -2.12 -5.21
CA ALA A 282 -10.12 -2.69 -3.99
C ALA A 282 -9.08 -2.68 -2.86
N SER A 283 -9.51 -2.33 -1.64
CA SER A 283 -8.70 -2.35 -0.43
C SER A 283 -8.92 -3.63 0.40
N THR A 284 -9.56 -4.64 -0.16
CA THR A 284 -9.91 -5.94 0.44
C THR A 284 -8.70 -6.71 0.95
N HIS A 285 -7.54 -6.50 0.31
CA HIS A 285 -6.27 -7.12 0.67
C HIS A 285 -5.37 -6.20 1.51
N ASN A 286 -5.82 -5.00 1.88
CA ASN A 286 -5.00 -4.10 2.68
C ASN A 286 -4.74 -4.68 4.07
N TYR A 287 -3.48 -4.96 4.39
CA TYR A 287 -3.13 -5.64 5.63
C TYR A 287 -3.59 -4.88 6.88
N LEU A 288 -3.38 -3.56 6.92
CA LEU A 288 -3.71 -2.75 8.09
C LEU A 288 -5.22 -2.76 8.37
N ILE A 289 -6.04 -2.58 7.32
CA ILE A 289 -7.50 -2.62 7.43
C ILE A 289 -7.96 -4.01 7.91
N ASN A 290 -7.43 -5.08 7.33
CA ASN A 290 -7.77 -6.45 7.72
C ASN A 290 -7.34 -6.80 9.16
N ASN A 291 -6.37 -6.06 9.72
CA ASN A 291 -5.88 -6.23 11.09
C ASN A 291 -6.42 -5.18 12.08
N GLY A 292 -7.49 -4.48 11.71
CA GLY A 292 -8.26 -3.62 12.62
C GLY A 292 -7.81 -2.16 12.71
N TRP A 293 -6.87 -1.71 11.86
CA TRP A 293 -6.58 -0.28 11.73
C TRP A 293 -7.78 0.41 11.10
N GLN A 294 -8.23 1.48 11.75
CA GLN A 294 -9.39 2.24 11.31
C GLN A 294 -8.98 3.18 10.18
N PRO A 295 -9.57 3.06 8.97
CA PRO A 295 -9.20 3.91 7.84
C PRO A 295 -9.81 5.31 7.96
N PHE A 296 -9.09 6.31 7.47
CA PHE A 296 -9.60 7.65 7.20
C PHE A 296 -8.93 8.22 5.93
N SER A 297 -9.60 9.13 5.22
CA SER A 297 -9.12 9.63 3.93
C SER A 297 -8.97 11.16 3.84
N SER A 298 -9.24 11.87 4.94
CA SER A 298 -9.13 13.33 5.01
C SER A 298 -8.79 13.78 6.44
N LEU A 299 -8.39 15.06 6.58
CA LEU A 299 -8.19 15.66 7.89
C LEU A 299 -9.47 15.62 8.74
N GLU A 300 -10.64 15.88 8.14
CA GLU A 300 -11.94 15.78 8.83
C GLU A 300 -12.19 14.34 9.31
N GLY A 301 -11.98 13.34 8.45
CA GLY A 301 -12.15 11.93 8.83
C GLY A 301 -11.20 11.48 9.95
N MET A 302 -9.97 12.02 9.97
CA MET A 302 -9.03 11.79 11.08
C MET A 302 -9.60 12.36 12.40
N GLN A 303 -10.12 13.59 12.37
CA GLN A 303 -10.69 14.24 13.55
C GLN A 303 -11.92 13.50 14.07
N GLU A 304 -12.80 13.06 13.16
CA GLU A 304 -13.97 12.25 13.50
C GLU A 304 -13.59 10.91 14.13
N LEU A 305 -12.59 10.23 13.56
CA LEU A 305 -12.03 8.99 14.12
C LEU A 305 -11.54 9.25 15.55
N LEU A 306 -10.65 10.22 15.75
CA LEU A 306 -10.10 10.49 17.08
C LEU A 306 -11.19 10.89 18.08
N ALA A 307 -12.10 11.78 17.70
CA ALA A 307 -13.21 12.20 18.56
C ALA A 307 -14.08 11.01 18.98
N ARG A 308 -14.42 10.12 18.04
CA ARG A 308 -15.20 8.90 18.31
C ARG A 308 -14.48 7.97 19.28
N GLU A 309 -13.22 7.64 18.98
CA GLU A 309 -12.45 6.68 19.77
C GLU A 309 -12.15 7.19 21.19
N LEU A 310 -11.80 8.48 21.32
CA LEU A 310 -11.55 9.10 22.62
C LEU A 310 -12.83 9.27 23.45
N THR A 311 -13.98 9.55 22.81
CA THR A 311 -15.29 9.56 23.49
C THR A 311 -15.64 8.18 24.03
N ALA A 312 -15.36 7.13 23.25
CA ALA A 312 -15.57 5.74 23.65
C ALA A 312 -14.56 5.25 24.71
N LYS A 313 -13.57 6.08 25.09
CA LYS A 313 -12.51 5.74 26.04
C LYS A 313 -11.66 4.55 25.60
N ASN A 314 -11.45 4.38 24.30
CA ASN A 314 -10.59 3.34 23.78
C ASN A 314 -9.12 3.68 24.08
N PRO A 315 -8.38 2.83 24.82
CA PRO A 315 -7.01 3.14 25.24
C PRO A 315 -5.97 2.81 24.16
N HIS A 316 -6.34 1.99 23.16
CA HIS A 316 -5.47 1.56 22.08
C HIS A 316 -6.15 1.82 20.75
N ILE A 317 -5.74 2.87 20.06
CA ILE A 317 -6.34 3.33 18.81
C ILE A 317 -5.37 3.02 17.67
N LYS A 318 -5.86 2.36 16.63
CA LYS A 318 -5.09 2.03 15.43
C LYS A 318 -5.69 2.75 14.23
N TYR A 319 -4.88 3.45 13.45
CA TYR A 319 -5.38 4.31 12.38
C TYR A 319 -4.53 4.16 11.11
N THR A 320 -5.17 4.24 9.94
CA THR A 320 -4.48 4.20 8.65
C THR A 320 -5.08 5.22 7.68
N TYR A 321 -4.23 5.95 6.97
CA TYR A 321 -4.62 6.97 6.02
C TYR A 321 -4.73 6.36 4.61
N THR A 322 -5.94 6.41 4.05
CA THR A 322 -6.28 5.85 2.73
C THR A 322 -6.60 6.93 1.69
N GLY A 323 -6.39 8.20 2.02
CA GLY A 323 -6.60 9.31 1.09
C GLY A 323 -5.43 9.49 0.10
N GLU A 324 -5.62 10.39 -0.85
CA GLU A 324 -4.70 10.60 -2.00
C GLU A 324 -3.69 11.73 -1.77
N ASP A 325 -3.88 12.57 -0.75
CA ASP A 325 -2.94 13.65 -0.45
C ASP A 325 -1.60 13.09 0.03
N ARG A 326 -0.59 13.16 -0.83
CA ARG A 326 0.78 12.72 -0.53
C ARG A 326 1.51 13.57 0.53
N TYR A 327 1.01 14.78 0.80
CA TYR A 327 1.60 15.71 1.76
C TYR A 327 0.97 15.60 3.15
N MET A 328 0.00 14.70 3.33
CA MET A 328 -0.58 14.40 4.64
C MET A 328 0.48 13.81 5.56
N ASP A 329 0.88 14.57 6.58
CA ASP A 329 1.68 14.09 7.71
C ASP A 329 0.72 13.73 8.84
N VAL A 330 0.34 12.45 8.89
CA VAL A 330 -0.63 11.93 9.87
C VAL A 330 -0.14 12.16 11.30
N GLN A 331 1.16 11.93 11.56
CA GLN A 331 1.72 12.05 12.91
C GLN A 331 1.66 13.51 13.39
N TYR A 332 2.02 14.45 12.52
CA TYR A 332 1.93 15.88 12.82
C TYR A 332 0.48 16.32 13.07
N GLU A 333 -0.46 15.93 12.21
CA GLU A 333 -1.86 16.37 12.34
C GLU A 333 -2.56 15.75 13.55
N ILE A 334 -2.27 14.48 13.89
CA ILE A 334 -2.75 13.87 15.13
C ILE A 334 -2.20 14.61 16.35
N LYS A 335 -0.89 14.85 16.40
CA LYS A 335 -0.27 15.58 17.51
C LYS A 335 -0.92 16.95 17.69
N LYS A 336 -1.00 17.72 16.60
CA LYS A 336 -1.60 19.06 16.58
C LYS A 336 -3.06 19.03 17.01
N TRP A 337 -3.83 18.01 16.64
CA TRP A 337 -5.20 17.88 17.09
C TRP A 337 -5.30 17.55 18.58
N LEU A 338 -4.50 16.59 19.07
CA LEU A 338 -4.48 16.20 20.48
C LEU A 338 -4.05 17.36 21.39
N ASP A 339 -3.05 18.15 21.00
CA ASP A 339 -2.58 19.33 21.74
C ASP A 339 -3.73 20.33 22.04
N ASN A 340 -4.80 20.33 21.23
CA ASN A 340 -5.94 21.23 21.39
C ASN A 340 -7.19 20.57 21.97
N ASN A 341 -7.27 19.24 21.97
CA ASN A 341 -8.52 18.53 22.23
C ASN A 341 -8.43 17.44 23.31
N ALA A 342 -7.23 16.97 23.67
CA ALA A 342 -7.04 15.84 24.58
C ALA A 342 -7.76 16.02 25.93
N HIS A 343 -7.75 17.23 26.49
CA HIS A 343 -8.42 17.54 27.77
C HIS A 343 -9.94 17.42 27.69
N ILE A 344 -10.55 17.72 26.54
CA ILE A 344 -12.00 17.59 26.33
C ILE A 344 -12.43 16.13 26.53
N TYR A 345 -11.56 15.19 26.12
CA TYR A 345 -11.78 13.75 26.23
C TYR A 345 -11.12 13.12 27.47
N PHE A 346 -10.59 13.93 28.38
CA PHE A 346 -9.91 13.47 29.60
C PHE A 346 -8.69 12.57 29.33
N ALA A 347 -8.02 12.75 28.20
CA ALA A 347 -6.77 12.06 27.87
C ALA A 347 -5.62 12.76 28.59
N GLU A 348 -5.08 12.14 29.65
CA GLU A 348 -4.03 12.73 30.50
C GLU A 348 -2.63 12.57 29.92
N SER A 349 -2.36 11.40 29.35
CA SER A 349 -1.11 11.11 28.67
C SER A 349 -1.38 10.22 27.47
N TYR A 350 -0.60 10.43 26.42
CA TYR A 350 -0.69 9.64 25.22
C TYR A 350 0.69 9.45 24.58
N SER A 351 0.87 8.31 23.93
CA SER A 351 2.01 8.02 23.06
C SER A 351 1.49 7.60 21.70
N TYR A 352 2.19 8.02 20.65
CA TYR A 352 1.84 7.65 19.29
C TYR A 352 3.11 7.32 18.51
N GLY A 353 2.96 6.45 17.52
CA GLY A 353 4.04 6.04 16.64
C GLY A 353 3.51 5.27 15.45
N GLY A 354 4.33 5.18 14.40
CA GLY A 354 3.97 4.54 13.15
C GLY A 354 4.71 5.16 11.97
N SER A 355 4.18 4.90 10.78
CA SER A 355 4.68 5.46 9.52
C SER A 355 4.10 6.85 9.25
N SER A 356 4.42 7.41 8.09
CA SER A 356 3.80 8.65 7.60
C SER A 356 2.30 8.51 7.34
N TYR A 357 1.80 7.28 7.15
CA TYR A 357 0.42 7.03 6.73
C TYR A 357 -0.37 6.16 7.71
N SER A 358 0.26 5.48 8.65
CA SER A 358 -0.45 4.67 9.63
C SER A 358 0.23 4.72 10.99
N GLY A 359 -0.47 4.24 12.02
CA GLY A 359 0.13 4.16 13.33
C GLY A 359 -0.83 3.73 14.41
N THR A 360 -0.34 3.87 15.63
CA THR A 360 -1.07 3.61 16.86
C THR A 360 -1.03 4.82 17.77
N LEU A 361 -2.05 4.95 18.60
CA LEU A 361 -2.19 5.96 19.63
C LEU A 361 -2.66 5.25 20.91
N ASP A 362 -1.78 5.22 21.91
CA ASP A 362 -2.07 4.72 23.24
C ASP A 362 -2.43 5.88 24.15
N VAL A 363 -3.53 5.76 24.89
CA VAL A 363 -4.10 6.84 25.70
C VAL A 363 -4.40 6.35 27.10
N SER A 364 -3.96 7.13 28.09
CA SER A 364 -4.40 6.98 29.49
C SER A 364 -5.43 8.05 29.81
N TYR A 365 -6.56 7.63 30.35
CA TYR A 365 -7.66 8.52 30.72
C TYR A 365 -7.69 8.77 32.22
N GLY A 366 -7.88 10.03 32.60
CA GLY A 366 -8.12 10.39 34.00
C GLY A 366 -9.53 10.02 34.45
N ASP A 367 -9.67 9.75 35.75
CA ASP A 367 -10.96 9.60 36.42
C ASP A 367 -11.37 10.92 37.08
N TYR A 368 -12.44 11.52 36.57
CA TYR A 368 -12.97 12.79 37.01
C TYR A 368 -14.45 12.70 37.40
N ALA A 369 -14.94 11.50 37.74
CA ALA A 369 -16.35 11.29 38.06
C ALA A 369 -16.86 12.17 39.22
N ASP A 370 -15.98 12.61 40.12
CA ASP A 370 -16.30 13.48 41.25
C ASP A 370 -15.89 14.96 41.06
N TYR A 371 -15.51 15.35 39.85
CA TYR A 371 -15.17 16.74 39.52
C TYR A 371 -16.40 17.53 39.07
N THR A 372 -16.36 18.84 39.34
CA THR A 372 -17.32 19.79 38.77
C THR A 372 -16.79 20.34 37.45
N PHE A 373 -17.56 20.19 36.37
CA PHE A 373 -17.17 20.62 35.02
C PHE A 373 -17.62 22.04 34.70
N PHE A 374 -16.82 22.74 33.91
CA PHE A 374 -17.12 24.08 33.37
C PHE A 374 -16.42 24.30 32.03
N THR A 375 -16.86 25.26 31.23
CA THR A 375 -16.42 25.44 29.82
C THR A 375 -15.88 26.85 29.52
N ASP A 376 -16.10 27.80 30.41
CA ASP A 376 -15.76 29.21 30.22
C ASP A 376 -15.73 29.93 31.58
N ASP A 377 -15.36 31.22 31.56
CA ASP A 377 -15.27 32.05 32.76
C ASP A 377 -16.62 32.20 33.50
N GLU A 378 -17.74 32.19 32.78
CA GLU A 378 -19.07 32.36 33.37
C GLU A 378 -19.49 31.10 34.13
N SER A 379 -19.40 29.94 33.48
CA SER A 379 -19.66 28.64 34.08
C SER A 379 -18.68 28.31 35.20
N PHE A 380 -17.41 28.73 35.09
CA PHE A 380 -16.44 28.64 36.19
C PHE A 380 -16.92 29.37 37.44
N LYS A 381 -17.28 30.66 37.29
CA LYS A 381 -17.73 31.51 38.40
C LYS A 381 -18.99 30.96 39.05
N ALA A 382 -19.94 30.50 38.24
CA ALA A 382 -21.17 29.89 38.74
C ALA A 382 -20.89 28.61 39.54
N ALA A 383 -20.03 27.72 39.02
CA ALA A 383 -19.67 26.47 39.68
C ALA A 383 -18.95 26.71 41.02
N ILE A 384 -17.92 27.58 41.03
CA ILE A 384 -17.13 27.82 42.25
C ILE A 384 -17.92 28.58 43.32
N ASP A 385 -18.78 29.53 42.94
CA ASP A 385 -19.69 30.23 43.87
C ASP A 385 -20.59 29.23 44.60
N GLY A 386 -21.19 28.28 43.87
CA GLY A 386 -22.03 27.22 44.44
C GLY A 386 -21.26 26.35 45.44
N LEU A 387 -20.05 25.91 45.08
CA LEU A 387 -19.21 25.07 45.94
C LEU A 387 -18.75 25.79 47.22
N LEU A 388 -18.37 27.06 47.13
CA LEU A 388 -17.95 27.85 48.27
C LEU A 388 -19.13 28.19 49.21
N LYS A 389 -20.31 28.49 48.67
CA LYS A 389 -21.54 28.68 49.46
C LYS A 389 -21.96 27.42 50.20
N ALA A 390 -21.75 26.26 49.60
CA ALA A 390 -21.98 24.96 50.23
C ALA A 390 -20.90 24.59 51.28
N LYS A 391 -19.88 25.44 51.47
CA LYS A 391 -18.72 25.20 52.34
C LYS A 391 -18.02 23.88 52.01
N THR A 392 -17.94 23.54 50.72
CA THR A 392 -17.21 22.35 50.25
C THR A 392 -15.72 22.49 50.62
N ALA A 393 -15.20 21.55 51.40
CA ALA A 393 -13.82 21.58 51.87
C ALA A 393 -12.80 21.24 50.76
N GLN A 394 -13.13 20.28 49.89
CA GLN A 394 -12.29 19.87 48.78
C GLN A 394 -12.99 20.21 47.45
N ILE A 395 -12.51 21.25 46.77
CA ILE A 395 -13.05 21.71 45.48
C ILE A 395 -12.27 21.02 44.37
N LYS A 396 -12.96 20.18 43.59
CA LYS A 396 -12.43 19.51 42.41
C LYS A 396 -13.13 20.05 41.18
N MET A 397 -12.38 20.67 40.27
CA MET A 397 -12.96 21.28 39.07
C MET A 397 -12.14 20.96 37.83
N TYR A 398 -12.83 20.81 36.70
CA TYR A 398 -12.24 20.41 35.42
C TYR A 398 -12.81 21.28 34.29
N TYR A 399 -11.92 21.83 33.47
CA TYR A 399 -12.24 22.63 32.30
C TYR A 399 -12.43 21.76 31.06
N GLN A 400 -13.59 21.85 30.42
CA GLN A 400 -13.91 21.17 29.16
C GLN A 400 -14.20 22.14 28.00
N GLY A 401 -13.77 23.40 28.12
CA GLY A 401 -13.95 24.36 27.04
C GLY A 401 -12.90 24.24 25.94
N THR A 402 -13.08 25.03 24.88
CA THR A 402 -12.25 25.00 23.68
C THR A 402 -11.02 25.92 23.75
N ASP A 403 -10.87 26.74 24.80
CA ASP A 403 -9.70 27.59 24.96
C ASP A 403 -8.50 26.79 25.46
N ARG A 404 -7.60 26.45 24.54
CA ARG A 404 -6.37 25.71 24.84
C ARG A 404 -5.39 26.45 25.74
N TYR A 405 -5.54 27.77 25.90
CA TYR A 405 -4.69 28.59 26.75
C TYR A 405 -5.28 28.82 28.14
N PHE A 406 -6.43 28.21 28.43
CA PHE A 406 -7.01 28.24 29.76
C PHE A 406 -6.02 27.67 30.80
N ASP A 407 -5.86 28.41 31.90
CA ASP A 407 -5.05 27.99 33.05
C ASP A 407 -5.94 27.98 34.29
N PHE A 408 -6.26 26.77 34.75
CA PHE A 408 -7.07 26.56 35.94
C PHE A 408 -6.42 27.16 37.19
N GLY A 409 -5.10 27.00 37.34
CA GLY A 409 -4.36 27.47 38.50
C GLY A 409 -4.37 29.00 38.63
N ILE A 410 -4.16 29.71 37.52
CA ILE A 410 -4.25 31.18 37.49
C ILE A 410 -5.68 31.63 37.78
N THR A 411 -6.66 31.02 37.10
CA THR A 411 -8.08 31.38 37.22
C THR A 411 -8.59 31.20 38.65
N LEU A 412 -8.33 30.04 39.25
CA LEU A 412 -8.73 29.72 40.61
C LEU A 412 -8.04 30.61 41.64
N ARG A 413 -6.72 30.80 41.52
CA ARG A 413 -5.94 31.63 42.45
C ARG A 413 -6.43 33.07 42.46
N ARG A 414 -6.69 33.65 41.28
CA ARG A 414 -7.21 35.01 41.15
C ARG A 414 -8.57 35.12 41.85
N PHE A 415 -9.49 34.20 41.57
CA PHE A 415 -10.82 34.18 42.17
C PHE A 415 -10.76 34.08 43.71
N LEU A 416 -10.01 33.12 44.26
CA LEU A 416 -9.91 32.93 45.70
C LEU A 416 -9.24 34.14 46.38
N THR A 417 -8.24 34.75 45.75
CA THR A 417 -7.58 35.95 46.29
C THR A 417 -8.54 37.13 46.39
N GLU A 418 -9.39 37.32 45.39
CA GLU A 418 -10.34 38.44 45.33
C GLU A 418 -11.57 38.23 46.23
N HIS A 419 -11.92 36.98 46.54
CA HIS A 419 -13.19 36.66 47.18
C HIS A 419 -13.11 35.89 48.52
N ALA A 420 -11.91 35.53 49.01
CA ALA A 420 -11.75 34.72 50.22
C ALA A 420 -12.52 35.25 51.44
N GLU A 421 -12.50 36.56 51.67
CA GLU A 421 -13.22 37.17 52.79
C GLU A 421 -14.74 37.02 52.67
N ALA A 422 -15.28 37.15 51.46
CA ALA A 422 -16.73 37.06 51.20
C ALA A 422 -17.30 35.65 51.45
N TYR A 423 -16.46 34.62 51.45
CA TYR A 423 -16.86 33.23 51.69
C TYR A 423 -16.38 32.67 53.04
N ASP A 424 -15.88 33.52 53.94
CA ASP A 424 -15.26 33.16 55.22
C ASP A 424 -14.11 32.14 55.10
N ILE A 425 -13.29 32.25 54.06
CA ILE A 425 -12.13 31.37 53.89
C ILE A 425 -11.00 31.85 54.83
N SER A 426 -10.46 30.94 55.62
CA SER A 426 -9.34 31.17 56.54
C SER A 426 -7.98 30.86 55.91
N SER A 427 -7.91 29.80 55.12
CA SER A 427 -6.72 29.40 54.36
C SER A 427 -7.13 28.46 53.22
N TYR A 428 -6.27 28.34 52.22
CA TYR A 428 -6.45 27.36 51.15
C TYR A 428 -5.10 26.88 50.61
N SER A 429 -5.11 25.68 50.02
CA SER A 429 -4.00 25.13 49.25
C SER A 429 -4.54 24.48 47.99
N TYR A 430 -3.71 24.30 46.96
CA TYR A 430 -4.17 23.72 45.70
C TYR A 430 -3.08 22.90 45.02
N THR A 431 -3.51 21.88 44.28
CA THR A 431 -2.72 21.17 43.26
C THR A 431 -3.44 21.33 41.94
N TYR A 432 -2.74 21.75 40.89
CA TYR A 432 -3.36 21.98 39.59
C TYR A 432 -2.49 21.49 38.44
N TYR A 433 -3.20 21.16 37.38
CA TYR A 433 -2.74 20.95 36.02
C TYR A 433 -3.41 22.02 35.14
N PRO A 434 -3.00 22.21 33.87
CA PRO A 434 -3.52 23.29 33.03
C PRO A 434 -5.06 23.37 33.00
N PHE A 435 -5.74 22.22 32.94
CA PHE A 435 -7.19 22.16 32.75
C PHE A 435 -7.97 21.71 33.98
N HIS A 436 -7.34 21.31 35.08
CA HIS A 436 -8.05 20.83 36.27
C HIS A 436 -7.22 20.96 37.52
N GLY A 437 -7.88 20.86 38.67
CA GLY A 437 -7.16 20.82 39.94
C GLY A 437 -8.07 20.60 41.13
N VAL A 438 -7.40 20.46 42.27
CA VAL A 438 -8.01 20.26 43.57
C VAL A 438 -7.56 21.39 44.48
N ALA A 439 -8.51 22.06 45.13
CA ALA A 439 -8.24 23.04 46.18
C ALA A 439 -8.84 22.59 47.50
N GLU A 440 -8.00 22.59 48.53
CA GLU A 440 -8.39 22.37 49.92
C GLU A 440 -8.68 23.73 50.56
N ILE A 441 -9.90 23.92 51.04
CA ILE A 441 -10.41 25.16 51.61
C ILE A 441 -10.71 24.96 53.09
N ALA A 442 -10.12 25.79 53.95
CA ALA A 442 -10.48 25.88 55.35
C ALA A 442 -11.36 27.12 55.59
N TYR A 443 -12.54 26.93 56.14
CA TYR A 443 -13.46 28.03 56.50
C TYR A 443 -13.29 28.45 57.95
N LYS A 444 -13.67 29.69 58.28
CA LYS A 444 -13.66 30.25 59.64
C LYS A 444 -14.76 29.69 60.53
#